data_AF-A0AA95EM47-F1
#
_entry.id   AF-A0AA95EM47-F1
#
_cell.length_a   1.000
_cell.length_b   1.000
_cell.length_c   1.000
_cell.angle_alpha   90.00
_cell.angle_beta   90.00
_cell.angle_gamma   90.00
#
_symmetry.space_group_name_H-M   'P 1'
#
loop_
_entity.id
_entity.type
_entity.pdbx_description
1 polymer ?
#
loop_
_entity_poly.entity_id
_entity_poly.type
_entity_poly.pdbx_seq_one_letter_code
_entity_poly.pdbx_strand_id
1 'polypeptide(L)'
;MTDPNLPSTAFSSEAGDGSREENANKQEVGAETGNDSSRIDAKLAALGDWRGEALSRMRGLIHAAAPEVVEAVKWVKPSNPSGVPTWEHAGILCTGEVYKAYVKLTFAYGAALDDPTGLFNAGFGGGTRRAIDIREGETIDAAALMALVKAAMALNVAKQKPRRA
;
A
#
# COMPACT_ATOMS: atom_id res chain seq x y z
N MET A 1 1.69 21.56 -79.74
CA MET A 1 1.24 22.45 -78.65
C MET A 1 0.28 21.66 -77.79
N THR A 2 0.39 21.45 -76.48
CA THR A 2 1.37 21.69 -75.42
C THR A 2 0.82 20.87 -74.22
N ASP A 3 1.63 20.13 -73.47
CA ASP A 3 1.34 19.80 -72.05
C ASP A 3 1.29 21.10 -71.21
N PRO A 4 0.97 21.19 -69.88
CA PRO A 4 0.52 20.21 -68.87
C PRO A 4 -0.63 20.79 -67.96
N ASN A 5 -1.00 20.10 -66.86
CA ASN A 5 -0.98 20.63 -65.47
C ASN A 5 -2.15 20.14 -64.56
N LEU A 6 -1.74 19.63 -63.39
CA LEU A 6 -2.55 19.35 -62.21
C LEU A 6 -3.16 20.62 -61.60
N PRO A 7 -4.13 20.46 -60.68
CA PRO A 7 -3.91 21.04 -59.36
C PRO A 7 -4.09 20.06 -58.19
N SER A 8 -3.18 20.24 -57.23
CA SER A 8 -3.29 19.90 -55.81
C SER A 8 -4.28 20.85 -55.12
N THR A 9 -5.14 20.36 -54.21
CA THR A 9 -5.23 20.81 -52.80
C THR A 9 -6.37 20.15 -52.02
N ALA A 10 -6.09 20.00 -50.73
CA ALA A 10 -6.90 19.55 -49.61
C ALA A 10 -8.33 20.13 -49.49
N PHE A 11 -9.24 19.35 -48.91
CA PHE A 11 -9.89 19.71 -47.64
C PHE A 11 -10.61 18.49 -47.04
N SER A 12 -10.17 18.03 -45.87
CA SER A 12 -10.97 17.16 -45.00
C SER A 12 -12.09 17.99 -44.40
N SER A 13 -13.32 17.47 -44.42
CA SER A 13 -14.48 18.07 -43.73
C SER A 13 -15.11 17.05 -42.79
N GLU A 14 -15.28 17.51 -41.56
CA GLU A 14 -15.77 16.82 -40.36
C GLU A 14 -17.30 16.61 -40.30
N ALA A 15 -17.67 15.94 -39.20
CA ALA A 15 -18.95 15.81 -38.50
C ALA A 15 -19.73 14.51 -38.80
N GLY A 16 -20.11 13.68 -37.83
CA GLY A 16 -20.08 13.77 -36.37
C GLY A 16 -21.34 13.11 -35.80
N ASP A 17 -21.19 12.17 -34.86
CA ASP A 17 -22.18 11.54 -33.95
C ASP A 17 -21.45 10.33 -33.32
N GLY A 18 -21.28 10.12 -32.02
CA GLY A 18 -21.93 10.64 -30.83
C GLY A 18 -22.04 9.46 -29.85
N SER A 19 -21.30 9.56 -28.75
CA SER A 19 -21.66 9.05 -27.42
C SER A 19 -21.91 7.53 -27.24
N ARG A 20 -20.89 6.82 -26.76
CA ARG A 20 -21.06 5.87 -25.65
C ARG A 20 -19.75 5.75 -24.86
N GLU A 21 -19.62 6.59 -23.83
CA GLU A 21 -18.61 6.43 -22.78
C GLU A 21 -18.93 5.18 -21.97
N GLU A 22 -18.17 4.11 -22.19
CA GLU A 22 -18.14 2.97 -21.29
C GLU A 22 -16.94 3.12 -20.35
N ASN A 23 -17.24 3.67 -19.18
CA ASN A 23 -16.37 3.70 -18.02
C ASN A 23 -15.93 2.27 -17.64
N ALA A 24 -14.70 1.92 -18.02
CA ALA A 24 -13.97 0.80 -17.45
C ALA A 24 -12.65 1.31 -16.87
N ASN A 25 -12.73 2.02 -15.73
CA ASN A 25 -11.58 2.24 -14.86
C ASN A 25 -11.17 0.90 -14.25
N LYS A 26 -10.50 0.08 -15.05
CA LYS A 26 -9.77 -1.09 -14.59
C LYS A 26 -8.39 -0.58 -14.19
N GLN A 27 -8.28 -0.16 -12.93
CA GLN A 27 -6.98 0.12 -12.33
C GLN A 27 -6.17 -1.17 -12.36
N GLU A 28 -5.27 -1.25 -13.33
CA GLU A 28 -4.29 -2.31 -13.46
C GLU A 28 -3.39 -2.28 -12.23
N VAL A 29 -3.42 -3.40 -11.52
CA VAL A 29 -2.62 -3.67 -10.34
C VAL A 29 -1.34 -4.32 -10.83
N GLY A 30 -0.21 -3.63 -10.66
CA GLY A 30 1.10 -4.26 -10.69
C GLY A 30 2.15 -3.57 -11.55
N ALA A 31 3.08 -2.87 -10.86
CA ALA A 31 4.52 -2.77 -11.13
C ALA A 31 5.07 -1.38 -10.77
N GLU A 32 4.92 -0.94 -9.52
CA GLU A 32 5.47 0.35 -9.05
C GLU A 32 6.19 0.24 -7.68
N THR A 33 6.83 -0.89 -7.38
CA THR A 33 7.53 -1.08 -6.10
C THR A 33 8.58 0.01 -5.82
N GLY A 34 9.20 0.56 -6.87
CA GLY A 34 10.14 1.68 -6.76
C GLY A 34 9.49 3.05 -6.52
N ASN A 35 8.28 3.28 -7.03
CA ASN A 35 7.55 4.53 -6.81
C ASN A 35 6.92 4.54 -5.42
N ASP A 36 6.29 3.43 -5.01
CA ASP A 36 5.56 3.40 -3.74
C ASP A 36 6.49 3.46 -2.53
N SER A 37 7.66 2.81 -2.57
CA SER A 37 8.70 2.97 -1.54
C SER A 37 9.13 4.43 -1.41
N SER A 38 9.39 5.10 -2.53
CA SER A 38 9.78 6.52 -2.57
C SER A 38 8.66 7.45 -2.08
N ARG A 39 7.40 7.11 -2.33
CA ARG A 39 6.24 7.86 -1.82
C ARG A 39 6.09 7.70 -0.32
N ILE A 40 6.38 6.52 0.23
CA ILE A 40 6.45 6.30 1.67
C ILE A 40 7.59 7.13 2.26
N ASP A 41 8.78 7.11 1.68
CA ASP A 41 9.91 7.95 2.11
C ASP A 41 9.55 9.44 2.14
N ALA A 42 8.95 9.96 1.06
CA ALA A 42 8.51 11.35 0.98
C ALA A 42 7.45 11.67 2.04
N LYS A 43 6.50 10.76 2.31
CA LYS A 43 5.49 10.93 3.36
C LYS A 43 6.13 10.98 4.74
N LEU A 44 7.09 10.10 5.03
CA LEU A 44 7.78 10.07 6.32
C LEU A 44 8.63 11.32 6.54
N ALA A 45 9.37 11.75 5.51
CA ALA A 45 10.16 12.98 5.55
C ALA A 45 9.28 14.23 5.75
N ALA A 46 8.11 14.27 5.11
CA ALA A 46 7.17 15.39 5.22
C ALA A 46 6.52 15.55 6.61
N LEU A 47 6.52 14.50 7.46
CA LEU A 47 6.00 14.59 8.82
C LEU A 47 6.90 15.46 9.71
N GLY A 48 8.23 15.36 9.54
CA GLY A 48 9.21 16.18 10.26
C GLY A 48 9.20 16.04 11.78
N ASP A 49 8.59 14.98 12.33
CA ASP A 49 8.49 14.73 13.76
C ASP A 49 8.66 13.24 14.11
N TRP A 50 8.53 12.92 15.39
CA TRP A 50 8.73 11.57 15.95
C TRP A 50 7.87 10.49 15.26
N ARG A 51 6.74 10.85 14.65
CA ARG A 51 5.85 9.88 13.99
C ARG A 51 6.45 9.35 12.71
N GLY A 52 7.15 10.22 11.97
CA GLY A 52 7.93 9.83 10.79
C GLY A 52 9.07 8.89 11.17
N GLU A 53 9.80 9.21 12.23
CA GLU A 53 10.88 8.37 12.76
C GLU A 53 10.37 7.01 13.27
N ALA A 54 9.26 7.01 14.02
CA ALA A 54 8.64 5.80 14.54
C ALA A 54 8.19 4.88 13.40
N LEU A 55 7.47 5.39 12.41
CA LEU A 55 7.01 4.59 11.28
C LEU A 55 8.18 4.13 10.38
N SER A 56 9.23 4.94 10.23
CA SER A 56 10.47 4.55 9.54
C SER A 56 11.18 3.40 10.25
N ARG A 57 11.29 3.46 11.58
CA ARG A 57 11.83 2.36 12.39
C ARG A 57 11.00 1.09 12.22
N MET A 58 9.67 1.19 12.27
CA MET A 58 8.79 0.03 12.07
C MET A 58 8.95 -0.57 10.67
N ARG A 59 9.02 0.28 9.63
CA ARG A 59 9.30 -0.13 8.25
C ARG A 59 10.61 -0.91 8.15
N GLY A 60 11.68 -0.43 8.78
CA GLY A 60 12.97 -1.13 8.83
C GLY A 60 12.87 -2.51 9.47
N LEU A 61 12.11 -2.64 10.56
CA LEU A 61 11.86 -3.94 11.22
C LEU A 61 11.03 -4.89 10.35
N ILE A 62 10.05 -4.38 9.62
CA ILE A 62 9.24 -5.16 8.68
C ILE A 62 10.15 -5.74 7.58
N HIS A 63 11.00 -4.92 6.95
CA HIS A 63 11.97 -5.40 5.94
C HIS A 63 12.98 -6.39 6.51
N ALA A 64 13.49 -6.15 7.73
CA ALA A 64 14.41 -7.08 8.37
C ALA A 64 13.77 -8.45 8.67
N ALA A 65 12.46 -8.46 8.97
CA ALA A 65 11.71 -9.69 9.18
C ALA A 65 11.31 -10.39 7.87
N ALA A 66 11.06 -9.58 6.84
CA ALA A 66 10.43 -9.97 5.59
C ALA A 66 11.10 -9.27 4.39
N PRO A 67 12.27 -9.74 3.93
CA PRO A 67 12.95 -9.10 2.80
C PRO A 67 12.15 -9.15 1.49
N GLU A 68 11.20 -10.09 1.36
CA GLU A 68 10.32 -10.24 0.20
C GLU A 68 9.01 -9.45 0.32
N VAL A 69 8.91 -8.55 1.30
CA VAL A 69 7.72 -7.71 1.44
C VAL A 69 7.69 -6.64 0.35
N VAL A 70 6.53 -6.48 -0.28
CA VAL A 70 6.28 -5.44 -1.25
C VAL A 70 5.64 -4.27 -0.53
N GLU A 71 6.19 -3.08 -0.73
CA GLU A 71 5.59 -1.84 -0.27
C GLU A 71 4.62 -1.30 -1.31
N ALA A 72 3.45 -0.88 -0.83
CA ALA A 72 2.41 -0.29 -1.64
C ALA A 72 1.84 0.94 -0.94
N VAL A 73 1.31 1.89 -1.71
CA VAL A 73 0.52 3.01 -1.19
C VAL A 73 -0.94 2.86 -1.62
N LYS A 74 -1.80 2.48 -0.68
CA LYS A 74 -3.22 2.21 -0.94
C LYS A 74 -4.13 3.32 -0.42
N TRP A 75 -5.37 3.35 -0.90
CA TRP A 75 -6.41 4.31 -0.48
C TRP A 75 -6.01 5.79 -0.62
N VAL A 76 -5.34 6.13 -1.72
CA VAL A 76 -5.10 7.52 -2.12
C VAL A 76 -6.44 8.18 -2.43
N LYS A 77 -6.74 9.29 -1.76
CA LYS A 77 -8.01 10.04 -1.91
C LYS A 77 -7.69 11.53 -1.94
N PRO A 78 -8.59 12.40 -2.46
CA PRO A 78 -8.39 13.85 -2.39
C PRO A 78 -8.12 14.37 -0.97
N SER A 79 -8.74 13.75 0.05
CA SER A 79 -8.53 14.06 1.47
C SER A 79 -7.28 13.42 2.09
N ASN A 80 -6.63 12.47 1.41
CA ASN A 80 -5.37 11.84 1.80
C ASN A 80 -4.52 11.56 0.54
N PRO A 81 -3.88 12.60 -0.04
CA PRO A 81 -3.13 12.48 -1.28
C PRO A 81 -1.89 11.60 -1.14
N SER A 82 -1.36 11.45 0.07
CA SER A 82 -0.23 10.57 0.38
C SER A 82 -0.63 9.11 0.58
N GLY A 83 -1.93 8.77 0.53
CA GLY A 83 -2.43 7.41 0.75
C GLY A 83 -2.02 6.80 2.09
N VAL A 84 -2.10 5.48 2.18
CA VAL A 84 -1.74 4.70 3.36
C VAL A 84 -0.63 3.71 2.98
N PRO A 85 0.58 3.85 3.57
CA PRO A 85 1.62 2.84 3.50
C PRO A 85 1.08 1.46 3.85
N THR A 86 1.30 0.50 2.97
CA THR A 86 0.80 -0.88 3.10
C THR A 86 1.92 -1.84 2.73
N TRP A 87 2.11 -2.87 3.54
CA TRP A 87 3.09 -3.93 3.32
C TRP A 87 2.37 -5.22 2.95
N GLU A 88 2.82 -5.85 1.86
CA GLU A 88 2.14 -7.00 1.26
C GLU A 88 3.10 -8.13 0.97
N HIS A 89 2.65 -9.33 1.27
CA HIS A 89 3.29 -10.57 0.84
C HIS A 89 2.21 -11.65 0.83
N ALA A 90 1.93 -12.22 -0.35
CA ALA A 90 0.83 -13.16 -0.56
C ALA A 90 -0.56 -12.62 -0.08
N GLY A 91 -0.72 -11.29 -0.03
CA GLY A 91 -1.84 -10.58 0.59
C GLY A 91 -1.37 -9.43 1.48
N ILE A 92 -2.30 -8.62 1.99
CA ILE A 92 -1.96 -7.52 2.93
C ILE A 92 -1.45 -8.12 4.23
N LEU A 93 -0.25 -7.71 4.66
CA LEU A 93 0.28 -8.05 5.98
C LEU A 93 -0.21 -7.02 6.99
N CYS A 94 0.22 -5.77 6.79
CA CYS A 94 -0.15 -4.66 7.66
C CYS A 94 -0.18 -3.32 6.93
N THR A 95 -0.90 -2.36 7.51
CA THR A 95 -0.93 -0.95 7.09
C THR A 95 -0.24 -0.08 8.13
N GLY A 96 0.38 1.02 7.68
CA GLY A 96 1.03 2.02 8.51
C GLY A 96 0.32 3.35 8.43
N GLU A 97 -0.46 3.67 9.46
CA GLU A 97 -1.23 4.91 9.54
C GLU A 97 -0.63 5.85 10.59
N VAL A 98 -0.63 7.15 10.29
CA VAL A 98 -0.11 8.16 11.20
C VAL A 98 -1.26 9.01 11.71
N TYR A 99 -1.45 9.03 13.02
CA TYR A 99 -2.44 9.86 13.71
C TYR A 99 -1.74 11.00 14.47
N LYS A 100 -2.51 11.91 15.06
CA LYS A 100 -1.95 13.02 15.85
C LYS A 100 -1.16 12.54 17.07
N ALA A 101 -1.64 11.51 17.75
CA ALA A 101 -1.10 11.06 19.03
C ALA A 101 -0.35 9.72 18.97
N TYR A 102 -0.50 8.96 17.89
CA TYR A 102 0.09 7.63 17.75
C TYR A 102 0.33 7.28 16.28
N VAL A 103 1.23 6.34 16.05
CA VAL A 103 1.40 5.63 14.78
C VAL A 103 0.71 4.28 14.92
N LYS A 104 -0.20 3.94 14.01
CA LYS A 104 -0.96 2.70 14.03
C LYS A 104 -0.43 1.73 12.99
N LEU A 105 -0.08 0.53 13.41
CA LEU A 105 0.14 -0.63 12.54
C LEU A 105 -1.05 -1.57 12.62
N THR A 106 -1.82 -1.72 11.55
CA THR A 106 -2.98 -2.64 11.53
C THR A 106 -2.63 -3.90 10.75
N PHE A 107 -2.70 -5.06 11.39
CA PHE A 107 -2.49 -6.36 10.75
C PHE A 107 -3.82 -6.93 10.23
N ALA A 108 -3.85 -7.29 8.93
CA ALA A 108 -5.07 -7.72 8.24
C ALA A 108 -5.69 -8.99 8.85
N TYR A 109 -4.85 -9.91 9.30
CA TYR A 109 -5.24 -11.14 10.01
C TYR A 109 -4.69 -11.16 11.43
N GLY A 110 -4.54 -9.99 12.06
CA GLY A 110 -3.91 -9.85 13.36
C GLY A 110 -4.49 -10.80 14.41
N ALA A 111 -5.79 -11.10 14.41
CA ALA A 111 -6.42 -11.98 15.40
C ALA A 111 -6.04 -13.46 15.29
N ALA A 112 -5.53 -13.89 14.13
CA ALA A 112 -5.07 -15.26 13.90
C ALA A 112 -3.57 -15.45 14.21
N LEU A 113 -2.88 -14.39 14.64
CA LEU A 113 -1.47 -14.43 15.02
C LEU A 113 -1.34 -14.66 16.51
N ASP A 114 -0.36 -15.44 16.94
CA ASP A 114 -0.03 -15.49 18.36
C ASP A 114 0.73 -14.22 18.75
N ASP A 115 0.37 -13.63 19.88
CA ASP A 115 1.00 -12.42 20.42
C ASP A 115 1.35 -12.65 21.90
N PRO A 116 2.40 -13.44 22.17
CA PRO A 116 2.77 -13.80 23.54
C PRO A 116 3.27 -12.60 24.36
N THR A 117 3.73 -11.55 23.68
CA THR A 117 4.25 -10.32 24.29
C THR A 117 3.17 -9.25 24.49
N GLY A 118 1.97 -9.44 23.93
CA GLY A 118 0.88 -8.48 24.03
C GLY A 118 1.14 -7.16 23.31
N LEU A 119 1.80 -7.18 22.14
CA LEU A 119 2.03 -5.98 21.34
C LEU A 119 0.73 -5.39 20.78
N PHE A 120 -0.28 -6.21 20.48
CA PHE A 120 -1.57 -5.74 20.01
C PHE A 120 -2.34 -5.05 21.14
N ASN A 121 -2.31 -3.72 21.13
CA ASN A 121 -2.97 -2.86 22.12
C ASN A 121 -4.24 -2.18 21.57
N ALA A 122 -4.55 -2.35 20.28
CA ALA A 122 -5.69 -1.75 19.61
C ALA A 122 -6.34 -2.72 18.60
N GLY A 123 -7.55 -2.40 18.16
CA GLY A 123 -8.23 -3.20 17.14
C GLY A 123 -9.63 -2.69 16.82
N PHE A 124 -10.05 -2.89 15.58
CA PHE A 124 -11.46 -2.78 15.25
C PHE A 124 -12.13 -4.05 15.76
N GLY A 125 -13.07 -3.94 16.70
CA GLY A 125 -13.71 -5.03 17.46
C GLY A 125 -14.48 -6.11 16.66
N GLY A 126 -14.14 -6.33 15.39
CA GLY A 126 -14.72 -7.31 14.47
C GLY A 126 -13.86 -8.56 14.22
N GLY A 127 -12.95 -8.91 15.15
CA GLY A 127 -12.41 -10.28 15.27
C GLY A 127 -11.36 -10.75 14.26
N THR A 128 -11.14 -10.09 13.12
CA THR A 128 -10.12 -10.52 12.13
C THR A 128 -8.81 -9.72 12.23
N ARG A 129 -8.92 -8.41 12.49
CA ARG A 129 -7.80 -7.47 12.51
C ARG A 129 -7.40 -7.13 13.94
N ARG A 130 -6.11 -6.93 14.16
CA ARG A 130 -5.57 -6.32 15.38
C ARG A 130 -4.56 -5.23 14.99
N ALA A 131 -4.38 -4.26 15.86
CA ALA A 131 -3.53 -3.10 15.62
C ALA A 131 -2.60 -2.82 16.79
N ILE A 132 -1.50 -2.15 16.48
CA ILE A 132 -0.49 -1.67 17.43
C ILE A 132 -0.48 -0.16 17.30
N ASP A 133 -0.91 0.55 18.34
CA ASP A 133 -0.82 1.99 18.46
C ASP A 133 0.46 2.33 19.23
N ILE A 134 1.43 2.90 18.53
CA ILE A 134 2.75 3.27 19.03
C ILE A 134 2.70 4.75 19.41
N ARG A 135 2.95 5.06 20.68
CA ARG A 135 2.97 6.44 21.19
C ARG A 135 4.38 7.02 21.22
N GLU A 136 4.46 8.34 21.40
CA GLU A 136 5.72 9.05 21.51
C GLU A 136 6.55 8.51 22.68
N GLY A 137 7.83 8.23 22.44
CA GLY A 137 8.73 7.65 23.45
C GLY A 137 8.52 6.16 23.73
N GLU A 138 7.54 5.50 23.11
CA GLU A 138 7.28 4.08 23.31
C GLU A 138 8.35 3.22 22.60
N THR A 139 8.92 2.28 23.35
CA THR A 139 9.86 1.31 22.80
C THR A 139 9.16 0.01 22.50
N ILE A 140 8.93 -0.25 21.21
CA ILE A 140 8.44 -1.55 20.73
C ILE A 140 9.57 -2.58 20.80
N ASP A 141 9.26 -3.77 21.30
CA ASP A 141 10.13 -4.94 21.19
C ASP A 141 10.28 -5.34 19.72
N ALA A 142 11.49 -5.10 19.20
CA ALA A 142 11.82 -5.37 17.82
C ALA A 142 11.69 -6.86 17.46
N ALA A 143 12.12 -7.76 18.35
CA ALA A 143 12.07 -9.19 18.10
C ALA A 143 10.63 -9.68 18.05
N ALA A 144 9.78 -9.18 18.95
CA ALA A 144 8.35 -9.50 18.97
C ALA A 144 7.64 -9.00 17.71
N LEU A 145 7.89 -7.76 17.28
CA LEU A 145 7.30 -7.24 16.04
C LEU A 145 7.75 -8.05 14.82
N MET A 146 9.04 -8.38 14.72
CA MET A 146 9.56 -9.19 13.63
C MET A 146 8.95 -10.59 13.61
N ALA A 147 8.71 -11.20 14.78
CA ALA A 147 8.03 -12.48 14.90
C ALA A 147 6.57 -12.40 14.39
N LEU A 148 5.84 -11.33 14.73
CA LEU A 148 4.48 -11.08 14.23
C LEU A 148 4.46 -10.92 12.71
N VAL A 149 5.41 -10.19 12.13
CA VAL A 149 5.52 -10.01 10.67
C VAL A 149 5.76 -11.36 9.97
N LYS A 150 6.69 -12.18 10.49
CA LYS A 150 6.96 -13.52 9.93
C LYS A 150 5.75 -14.43 10.03
N ALA A 151 5.04 -14.40 11.16
CA ALA A 151 3.80 -15.17 11.34
C ALA A 151 2.70 -14.72 10.37
N ALA A 152 2.55 -13.40 10.15
CA ALA A 152 1.60 -12.85 9.20
C ALA A 152 1.90 -13.28 7.75
N MET A 153 3.18 -13.29 7.35
CA MET A 153 3.59 -13.80 6.05
C MET A 153 3.25 -15.28 5.88
N ALA A 154 3.65 -16.11 6.84
CA ALA A 154 3.38 -17.54 6.80
C ALA A 154 1.88 -17.82 6.69
N LEU A 155 1.05 -17.08 7.42
CA LEU A 155 -0.41 -17.18 7.35
C LEU A 155 -0.95 -16.78 5.97
N ASN A 156 -0.47 -15.69 5.39
CA ASN A 156 -0.88 -15.26 4.04
C ASN A 156 -0.52 -16.31 2.98
N VAL A 157 0.71 -16.84 3.02
CA VAL A 157 1.17 -17.90 2.10
C VAL A 157 0.32 -19.17 2.28
N ALA A 158 0.02 -19.57 3.52
CA ALA A 158 -0.82 -20.73 3.80
C ALA A 158 -2.26 -20.56 3.26
N LYS A 159 -2.80 -19.33 3.27
CA LYS A 159 -4.12 -19.00 2.72
C LYS A 159 -4.16 -18.96 1.19
N GLN A 160 -3.06 -18.61 0.53
CA GLN A 160 -2.98 -18.57 -0.94
C GLN A 160 -2.80 -19.95 -1.59
N LYS A 161 -2.41 -20.98 -0.83
CA LYS A 161 -2.28 -22.33 -1.38
C LYS A 161 -3.67 -22.82 -1.82
N PRO A 162 -3.92 -23.08 -3.12
CA PRO A 162 -5.20 -23.61 -3.55
C PRO A 162 -5.43 -24.94 -2.82
N ARG A 163 -6.62 -25.14 -2.26
CA ARG A 163 -7.04 -26.49 -1.82
C ARG A 163 -6.85 -27.38 -3.03
N ARG A 164 -5.88 -28.30 -2.97
CA ARG A 164 -5.66 -29.29 -4.02
C ARG A 164 -7.00 -29.98 -4.27
N ALA A 165 -7.55 -29.76 -5.46
CA ALA A 165 -8.62 -30.56 -6.04
C ALA A 165 -8.01 -31.82 -6.65
#